data_AF-A0AAV4PUK5-F1
#
_entry.id   AF-A0AAV4PUK5-F1
#
_cell.length_a   1.000
_cell.length_b   1.000
_cell.length_c   1.000
_cell.angle_alpha   90.00
_cell.angle_beta   90.00
_cell.angle_gamma   90.00
#
_symmetry.space_group_name_H-M   'P 1'
#
loop_
_entity.id
_entity.type
_entity.pdbx_description
1 polymer ?
#
loop_
_entity_poly.entity_id
_entity_poly.type
_entity_poly.pdbx_seq_one_letter_code
_entity_poly.pdbx_strand_id
1 'polypeptide(L)'
;MPYSTDAKYIFVARNPKDCCVSFFHHARRQPGFGFWDGEFNDFFECFIEGDMLYGDYFDHLLDWYPHRRDANVFYTKYEDMKRDIKNVVLNLAKFLGKEYIEAIEKDKSVLYNIIEYSGFEYKKNKYEAIFDMDRVQKDFEQVPYGLQYMKEFVQSLNSPRSLSEVQYVYKGNAGSWKKYFSVEQNERLNKKFLEKMKGTEVLQWYPVE
;
A
#
# COMPACT_ATOMS: atom_id res chain seq x y z
N MET A 1 -11.17 -10.25 7.23
CA MET A 1 -12.48 -10.68 6.69
C MET A 1 -13.56 -9.64 7.03
N PRO A 2 -14.64 -9.51 6.24
CA PRO A 2 -15.72 -8.55 6.49
C PRO A 2 -16.31 -8.72 7.89
N TYR A 3 -16.36 -7.65 8.67
CA TYR A 3 -16.86 -7.68 10.06
C TYR A 3 -18.37 -7.44 10.15
N SER A 4 -18.92 -6.64 9.25
CA SER A 4 -20.34 -6.27 9.21
C SER A 4 -20.87 -6.43 7.80
N THR A 5 -22.08 -6.99 7.68
CA THR A 5 -22.79 -7.08 6.40
C THR A 5 -23.31 -5.73 5.91
N ASP A 6 -23.41 -4.74 6.80
CA ASP A 6 -23.92 -3.39 6.51
C ASP A 6 -22.80 -2.44 6.02
N ALA A 7 -21.54 -2.85 6.17
CA ALA A 7 -20.38 -2.10 5.71
C ALA A 7 -19.94 -2.56 4.32
N LYS A 8 -19.39 -1.63 3.55
CA LYS A 8 -18.68 -1.91 2.29
C LYS A 8 -17.18 -1.98 2.56
N TYR A 9 -16.52 -2.96 1.95
CA TYR A 9 -15.08 -3.17 2.07
C TYR A 9 -14.40 -3.01 0.72
N ILE A 10 -13.24 -2.37 0.70
CA ILE A 10 -12.38 -2.26 -0.48
C ILE A 10 -11.09 -3.00 -0.15
N PHE A 11 -10.83 -4.08 -0.88
CA PHE A 11 -9.63 -4.89 -0.71
C PHE A 11 -8.75 -4.78 -1.96
N VAL A 12 -7.45 -4.52 -1.75
CA VAL A 12 -6.47 -4.40 -2.83
C VAL A 12 -5.37 -5.44 -2.62
N ALA A 13 -5.33 -6.46 -3.46
CA ALA A 13 -4.20 -7.38 -3.54
C ALA A 13 -3.05 -6.78 -4.37
N ARG A 14 -1.83 -7.23 -4.15
CA ARG A 14 -0.64 -6.81 -4.91
C ARG A 14 0.40 -7.93 -4.89
N ASN A 15 1.21 -8.05 -5.94
CA ASN A 15 2.27 -9.06 -6.00
C ASN A 15 3.09 -9.10 -4.68
N PRO A 16 3.27 -10.27 -4.04
CA PRO A 16 3.91 -10.39 -2.73
C PRO A 16 5.36 -9.89 -2.72
N LYS A 17 6.10 -10.03 -3.82
CA LYS A 17 7.49 -9.57 -3.94
C LYS A 17 7.56 -8.04 -3.97
N ASP A 18 6.67 -7.40 -4.73
CA ASP A 18 6.56 -5.94 -4.74
C ASP A 18 6.03 -5.39 -3.40
N CYS A 19 5.14 -6.13 -2.72
CA CYS A 19 4.71 -5.81 -1.35
C CYS A 19 5.87 -5.84 -0.37
N CYS A 20 6.69 -6.91 -0.39
CA CYS A 20 7.87 -7.04 0.46
C CYS A 20 8.83 -5.84 0.29
N VAL A 21 9.20 -5.51 -0.95
CA VAL A 21 10.08 -4.35 -1.22
C VAL A 21 9.43 -3.04 -0.80
N SER A 22 8.14 -2.85 -1.08
CA SER A 22 7.42 -1.64 -0.70
C SER A 22 7.37 -1.46 0.82
N PHE A 23 7.17 -2.55 1.56
CA PHE A 23 7.11 -2.52 3.01
C PHE A 23 8.51 -2.32 3.63
N PHE A 24 9.55 -2.93 3.08
CA PHE A 24 10.94 -2.63 3.47
C PHE A 24 11.22 -1.12 3.41
N HIS A 25 10.86 -0.50 2.28
CA HIS A 25 11.03 0.93 2.06
C HIS A 25 10.19 1.79 3.00
N HIS A 26 9.00 1.31 3.38
CA HIS A 26 8.14 1.98 4.36
C HIS A 26 8.73 1.89 5.77
N ALA A 27 9.11 0.68 6.22
CA ALA A 27 9.71 0.46 7.53
C ALA A 27 11.02 1.24 7.72
N ARG A 28 11.87 1.32 6.68
CA ARG A 28 13.09 2.14 6.74
C ARG A 28 12.84 3.64 6.81
N ARG A 29 11.74 4.14 6.25
CA ARG A 29 11.47 5.58 6.15
C ARG A 29 10.55 6.10 7.24
N GLN A 30 9.86 5.22 7.96
CA GLN A 30 8.98 5.59 9.05
C GLN A 30 9.70 5.30 10.37
N PRO A 31 10.13 6.34 11.11
CA PRO A 31 10.90 6.15 12.34
C PRO A 31 10.19 5.27 13.37
N GLY A 32 8.86 5.27 13.40
CA GLY A 32 8.07 4.43 14.30
C GLY A 32 8.25 2.91 14.12
N PHE A 33 8.82 2.45 13.01
CA PHE A 33 9.16 1.03 12.83
C PHE A 33 10.50 0.64 13.44
N GLY A 34 11.36 1.60 13.83
CA GLY A 34 12.67 1.26 14.39
C GLY A 34 13.68 0.68 13.39
N PHE A 35 13.38 0.69 12.08
CA PHE A 35 14.12 -0.08 11.06
C PHE A 35 14.94 0.81 10.11
N TRP A 36 15.33 2.02 10.51
CA TRP A 36 15.93 3.02 9.62
C TRP A 36 17.29 2.61 9.01
N ASP A 37 18.07 1.81 9.73
CA ASP A 37 19.36 1.26 9.33
C ASP A 37 19.30 -0.20 8.87
N GLY A 38 18.13 -0.84 8.96
CA GLY A 38 17.93 -2.23 8.59
C GLY A 38 18.18 -2.52 7.10
N GLU A 39 18.69 -3.72 6.83
CA GLU A 39 18.98 -4.21 5.49
C GLU A 39 17.80 -4.98 4.89
N PHE A 40 17.81 -5.13 3.56
CA PHE A 40 16.72 -5.84 2.88
C PHE A 40 16.69 -7.33 3.25
N ASN A 41 17.85 -7.93 3.50
CA ASN A 41 17.94 -9.34 3.86
C ASN A 41 17.25 -9.62 5.20
N ASP A 42 17.55 -8.82 6.23
CA ASP A 42 16.89 -8.97 7.55
C ASP A 42 15.38 -8.78 7.43
N PHE A 43 14.96 -7.77 6.66
CA PHE A 43 13.54 -7.52 6.43
C PHE A 43 12.86 -8.69 5.70
N PHE A 44 13.53 -9.28 4.72
CA PHE A 44 13.00 -10.41 3.96
C PHE A 44 12.79 -11.63 4.86
N GLU A 45 13.72 -11.92 5.78
CA GLU A 45 13.55 -13.01 6.75
C GLU A 45 12.30 -12.81 7.62
N CYS A 46 12.09 -11.62 8.17
CA CYS A 46 10.87 -11.31 8.91
C CYS A 46 9.61 -11.47 8.03
N PHE A 47 9.67 -10.97 6.79
CA PHE A 47 8.53 -11.04 5.87
C PHE A 47 8.17 -12.47 5.48
N ILE A 48 9.16 -13.33 5.22
CA ILE A 48 8.92 -14.71 4.80
C ILE A 48 8.55 -15.63 5.96
N GLU A 49 8.92 -15.31 7.19
CA GLU A 49 8.41 -16.01 8.39
C GLU A 49 7.02 -15.49 8.81
N GLY A 50 6.60 -14.34 8.29
CA GLY A 50 5.33 -13.70 8.65
C GLY A 50 5.40 -12.87 9.94
N ASP A 51 6.62 -12.61 10.42
CA ASP A 51 6.94 -11.87 11.65
C ASP A 51 6.91 -10.36 11.40
N MET A 52 5.76 -9.90 10.91
CA MET A 52 5.50 -8.51 10.55
C MET A 52 4.44 -7.91 11.47
N LEU A 53 4.39 -6.58 11.57
CA LEU A 53 3.39 -5.85 12.36
C LEU A 53 1.94 -6.28 12.07
N TYR A 54 1.65 -6.70 10.84
CA TYR A 54 0.32 -7.13 10.39
C TYR A 54 0.22 -8.63 10.11
N GLY A 55 1.21 -9.41 10.57
CA GLY A 55 1.31 -10.86 10.35
C GLY A 55 1.71 -11.25 8.94
N ASP A 56 1.47 -12.52 8.61
CA ASP A 56 1.83 -13.13 7.33
C ASP A 56 0.99 -12.57 6.17
N TYR A 57 1.67 -12.17 5.09
CA TYR A 57 1.02 -11.64 3.91
C TYR A 57 0.05 -12.64 3.26
N PHE A 58 0.43 -13.92 3.20
CA PHE A 58 -0.36 -14.94 2.51
C PHE A 58 -1.58 -15.32 3.32
N ASP A 59 -1.48 -15.39 4.64
CA ASP A 59 -2.64 -15.55 5.52
C ASP A 59 -3.62 -14.40 5.36
N HIS A 60 -3.14 -13.16 5.40
CA HIS A 60 -4.00 -11.99 5.17
C HIS A 60 -4.67 -12.03 3.78
N LEU A 61 -3.95 -12.44 2.73
CA LEU A 61 -4.54 -12.57 1.39
C LEU A 61 -5.60 -13.68 1.32
N LEU A 62 -5.32 -14.84 1.95
CA LEU A 62 -6.23 -15.98 1.97
C LEU A 62 -7.47 -15.72 2.80
N ASP A 63 -7.37 -14.95 3.89
CA ASP A 63 -8.53 -14.54 4.67
C ASP A 63 -9.52 -13.75 3.82
N TRP A 64 -9.05 -12.89 2.92
CA TRP A 64 -9.93 -12.09 2.06
C TRP A 64 -10.31 -12.77 0.74
N TYR A 65 -9.58 -13.80 0.30
CA TYR A 65 -9.81 -14.46 -0.98
C TYR A 65 -11.21 -15.08 -1.15
N PRO A 66 -11.80 -15.78 -0.16
CA PRO A 66 -13.17 -16.29 -0.23
C PRO A 66 -14.20 -15.19 -0.46
N HIS A 67 -13.98 -14.02 0.13
CA HIS A 67 -14.91 -12.88 0.12
C HIS A 67 -14.83 -12.01 -1.13
N ARG A 68 -13.91 -12.29 -2.06
CA ARG A 68 -13.71 -11.47 -3.27
C ARG A 68 -14.95 -11.37 -4.18
N ARG A 69 -15.95 -12.22 -3.97
CA ARG A 69 -17.22 -12.25 -4.71
C ARG A 69 -18.42 -11.83 -3.86
N ASP A 70 -18.20 -11.44 -2.61
CA ASP A 70 -19.27 -10.95 -1.73
C ASP A 70 -19.78 -9.60 -2.23
N ALA A 71 -21.09 -9.38 -2.15
CA ALA A 71 -21.73 -8.19 -2.71
C ALA A 71 -21.26 -6.88 -2.03
N ASN A 72 -20.78 -6.95 -0.79
CA ASN A 72 -20.27 -5.82 -0.02
C ASN A 72 -18.73 -5.72 -0.03
N VAL A 73 -18.04 -6.43 -0.92
CA VAL A 73 -16.58 -6.38 -1.07
C VAL A 73 -16.20 -5.99 -2.50
N PHE A 74 -15.54 -4.85 -2.65
CA PHE A 74 -14.84 -4.49 -3.87
C PHE A 74 -13.42 -5.03 -3.82
N TYR A 75 -13.16 -6.07 -4.59
CA TYR A 75 -11.85 -6.70 -4.67
C TYR A 75 -11.13 -6.25 -5.95
N THR A 76 -9.91 -5.73 -5.82
CA THR A 76 -9.07 -5.36 -6.97
C THR A 76 -7.61 -5.73 -6.74
N LYS A 77 -6.79 -5.59 -7.78
CA LYS A 77 -5.34 -5.75 -7.73
C LYS A 77 -4.65 -4.44 -8.05
N TYR A 78 -3.53 -4.18 -7.38
CA TYR A 78 -2.67 -3.04 -7.68
C TYR A 78 -2.23 -3.03 -9.14
N GLU A 79 -1.95 -4.20 -9.70
CA GLU A 79 -1.56 -4.38 -11.10
C GLU A 79 -2.71 -4.02 -12.06
N ASP A 80 -3.96 -4.29 -11.68
CA ASP A 80 -5.14 -3.89 -12.47
C ASP A 80 -5.34 -2.37 -12.41
N MET A 81 -5.13 -1.74 -11.25
CA MET A 81 -5.12 -0.28 -11.11
C MET A 81 -4.04 0.37 -11.98
N LYS A 82 -2.89 -0.28 -12.15
CA LYS A 82 -1.81 0.20 -13.02
C LYS A 82 -2.09 0.00 -14.49
N ARG A 83 -2.77 -1.09 -14.84
CA ARG A 83 -3.14 -1.38 -16.22
C ARG A 83 -4.27 -0.48 -16.72
N ASP A 84 -5.30 -0.27 -15.90
CA ASP A 84 -6.49 0.50 -16.28
C ASP A 84 -7.18 1.14 -15.07
N ILE A 85 -6.63 2.27 -14.61
CA ILE A 85 -7.18 3.01 -13.47
C ILE A 85 -8.60 3.53 -13.75
N LYS A 86 -8.93 3.85 -15.01
CA LYS A 86 -10.25 4.39 -15.38
C LYS A 86 -11.33 3.36 -15.08
N ASN A 87 -11.15 2.13 -15.56
CA ASN A 87 -12.13 1.07 -15.31
C ASN A 87 -12.21 0.68 -13.83
N VAL A 88 -11.09 0.68 -13.10
CA VAL A 88 -11.13 0.43 -11.64
C VAL A 88 -11.94 1.51 -10.91
N VAL A 89 -11.76 2.79 -11.24
CA VAL A 89 -12.55 3.89 -10.63
C VAL A 89 -14.02 3.79 -10.98
N LEU A 90 -14.36 3.49 -12.24
CA LEU A 90 -15.76 3.32 -12.66
C LEU A 90 -16.45 2.15 -11.94
N ASN A 91 -15.76 1.01 -11.81
CA ASN A 91 -16.30 -0.14 -11.10
C ASN A 91 -16.42 0.13 -9.59
N LEU A 92 -15.47 0.85 -9.00
CA LEU A 92 -15.54 1.26 -7.60
C LEU A 92 -16.72 2.22 -7.36
N ALA A 93 -16.93 3.20 -8.24
CA ALA A 93 -18.06 4.11 -8.13
C ALA A 93 -19.40 3.35 -8.15
N LYS A 94 -19.57 2.41 -9.10
CA LYS A 94 -20.75 1.53 -9.16
C LYS A 94 -20.95 0.73 -7.87
N PHE A 95 -19.86 0.18 -7.32
CA PHE A 95 -19.90 -0.55 -6.06
C PHE A 95 -20.30 0.34 -4.88
N LEU A 96 -19.78 1.57 -4.81
CA LEU A 96 -20.06 2.52 -3.73
C LEU A 96 -21.50 3.01 -3.73
N GLY A 97 -22.14 3.17 -4.88
CA GLY A 97 -23.51 3.64 -4.97
C GLY A 97 -23.85 4.25 -6.33
N LYS A 98 -25.15 4.32 -6.63
CA LYS A 98 -25.65 4.83 -7.91
C LYS A 98 -25.28 6.31 -8.09
N GLU A 99 -25.35 7.07 -7.01
CA GLU A 99 -25.04 8.50 -6.96
C GLU A 99 -23.59 8.81 -7.41
N TYR A 100 -22.63 7.93 -7.12
CA TYR A 100 -21.23 8.14 -7.47
C TYR A 100 -20.96 7.88 -8.96
N ILE A 101 -21.55 6.83 -9.53
CA ILE A 101 -21.42 6.56 -10.96
C ILE A 101 -22.21 7.59 -11.79
N GLU A 102 -23.39 8.00 -11.34
CA GLU A 102 -24.19 9.05 -12.00
C GLU A 102 -23.46 10.40 -12.00
N ALA A 103 -22.73 10.74 -10.93
CA ALA A 103 -21.91 11.95 -10.91
C ALA A 103 -20.82 11.93 -11.99
N ILE A 104 -20.18 10.78 -12.20
CA ILE A 104 -19.16 10.59 -13.24
C ILE A 104 -19.77 10.61 -14.65
N GLU A 105 -20.94 10.01 -14.83
CA GLU A 105 -21.65 9.97 -16.11
C GLU A 105 -22.17 11.34 -16.53
N LYS A 106 -22.66 12.13 -15.56
CA LYS A 106 -23.13 13.50 -15.77
C LYS A 106 -21.99 14.46 -16.10
N ASP A 107 -20.85 14.33 -15.43
CA ASP A 107 -19.66 15.14 -15.70
C ASP A 107 -18.39 14.29 -15.68
N LYS A 108 -17.84 14.04 -16.87
CA LYS A 108 -16.60 13.27 -17.04
C LYS A 108 -15.39 13.93 -16.39
N SER A 109 -15.42 15.24 -16.10
CA SER A 109 -14.34 15.93 -15.37
C SER A 109 -14.13 15.31 -13.99
N VAL A 110 -15.18 14.78 -13.36
CA VAL A 110 -15.12 14.11 -12.06
C VAL A 110 -14.18 12.91 -12.11
N LEU A 111 -14.27 12.07 -13.15
CA LEU A 111 -13.38 10.92 -13.32
C LEU A 111 -11.93 11.35 -13.49
N TYR A 112 -11.68 12.37 -14.32
CA TYR A 112 -10.32 12.86 -14.56
C TYR A 112 -9.71 13.47 -13.31
N ASN A 113 -10.48 14.25 -12.55
CA ASN A 113 -10.05 14.81 -11.27
C ASN A 113 -9.73 13.72 -10.24
N ILE A 114 -10.55 12.67 -10.15
CA ILE A 114 -10.26 11.52 -9.26
C ILE A 114 -8.91 10.89 -9.64
N ILE A 115 -8.68 10.64 -10.93
CA ILE A 115 -7.44 10.01 -11.42
C ILE A 115 -6.23 10.91 -11.18
N GLU A 116 -6.35 12.22 -11.45
CA GLU A 116 -5.29 13.20 -11.25
C GLU A 116 -4.93 13.32 -9.76
N TYR A 117 -5.91 13.62 -8.91
CA TYR A 117 -5.68 13.89 -7.48
C TYR A 117 -5.38 12.63 -6.67
N SER A 118 -5.71 11.45 -7.20
CA SER A 118 -5.27 10.16 -6.64
C SER A 118 -3.99 9.63 -7.29
N GLY A 119 -3.44 10.36 -8.26
CA GLY A 119 -2.25 10.01 -9.03
C GLY A 119 -0.98 10.00 -8.19
N PHE A 120 0.06 9.34 -8.71
CA PHE A 120 1.35 9.23 -8.03
C PHE A 120 2.01 10.59 -7.80
N GLU A 121 2.13 11.40 -8.85
CA GLU A 121 2.78 12.72 -8.78
C GLU A 121 2.04 13.68 -7.85
N TYR A 122 0.71 13.78 -7.98
CA TYR A 122 -0.08 14.65 -7.12
C TYR A 122 0.06 14.25 -5.65
N LYS A 123 -0.06 12.96 -5.33
CA LYS A 123 0.11 12.48 -3.95
C LYS A 123 1.53 12.67 -3.45
N LYS A 124 2.55 12.37 -4.26
CA LYS A 124 3.95 12.57 -3.88
C LYS A 124 4.20 14.02 -3.48
N ASN A 125 3.83 14.97 -4.34
CA ASN A 125 3.99 16.41 -4.07
C ASN A 125 3.18 16.85 -2.85
N LYS A 126 1.95 16.36 -2.69
CA LYS A 126 1.10 16.72 -1.55
C LYS A 126 1.63 16.16 -0.22
N TYR A 127 2.09 14.91 -0.19
CA TYR A 127 2.70 14.32 1.01
C TYR A 127 4.03 14.98 1.34
N GLU A 128 4.90 15.22 0.35
CA GLU A 128 6.14 15.96 0.55
C GLU A 128 5.86 17.36 1.13
N ALA A 129 4.81 18.05 0.67
CA ALA A 129 4.42 19.35 1.24
C ALA A 129 3.83 19.28 2.66
N ILE A 130 3.10 18.22 3.01
CA ILE A 130 2.55 18.04 4.37
C ILE A 130 3.66 17.74 5.38
N PHE A 131 4.66 16.97 4.97
CA PHE A 131 5.79 16.57 5.81
C PHE A 131 7.03 17.45 5.61
N ASP A 132 6.91 18.59 4.90
CA ASP A 132 7.93 19.62 4.77
C ASP A 132 8.07 20.40 6.09
N MET A 133 9.06 20.00 6.89
CA MET A 133 9.22 20.50 8.24
C MET A 133 9.72 21.94 8.32
N ASP A 134 10.28 22.52 7.25
CA ASP A 134 10.67 23.94 7.22
C ASP A 134 9.44 24.86 7.28
N ARG A 135 8.28 24.37 6.81
CA ARG A 135 6.98 25.01 7.00
C ARG A 135 6.38 24.72 8.37
N VAL A 136 6.45 23.47 8.84
CA VAL A 136 5.94 23.04 10.16
C VAL A 136 6.68 23.75 11.31
N GLN A 137 7.93 24.15 11.10
CA GLN A 137 8.76 24.84 12.09
C GLN A 137 8.47 26.35 12.21
N LYS A 138 7.94 26.99 11.16
CA LYS A 138 7.67 28.45 11.17
C LYS A 138 6.33 28.82 11.81
N ASP A 139 5.31 27.96 11.72
CA ASP A 139 3.97 28.24 12.24
C ASP A 139 3.45 27.08 13.11
N PHE A 140 4.15 26.80 14.22
CA PHE A 140 3.83 25.68 15.13
C PHE A 140 2.36 25.65 15.60
N GLU A 141 1.74 26.82 15.78
CA GLU A 141 0.33 26.97 16.17
C GLU A 141 -0.67 26.60 15.05
N GLN A 142 -0.23 26.59 13.78
CA GLN A 142 -1.07 26.20 12.63
C GLN A 142 -0.89 24.74 12.20
N VAL A 143 0.00 24.00 12.87
CA VAL A 143 0.24 22.58 12.59
C VAL A 143 -0.92 21.75 13.17
N PRO A 144 -1.59 20.91 12.38
CA PRO A 144 -2.60 19.97 12.88
C PRO A 144 -2.09 19.19 14.09
N TYR A 145 -2.89 19.11 15.15
CA TYR A 145 -2.52 18.51 16.43
C TYR A 145 -1.83 17.13 16.29
N GLY A 146 -2.32 16.25 15.41
CA GLY A 146 -1.69 14.94 15.17
C GLY A 146 -0.24 15.00 14.66
N LEU A 147 0.13 16.03 13.90
CA LEU A 147 1.50 16.23 13.42
C LEU A 147 2.44 16.73 14.54
N GLN A 148 1.91 17.42 15.55
CA GLN A 148 2.70 17.82 16.73
C GLN A 148 3.15 16.59 17.52
N TYR A 149 2.25 15.63 17.77
CA TYR A 149 2.61 14.36 18.43
C TYR A 149 3.58 13.53 17.61
N MET A 150 3.39 13.45 16.29
CA MET A 150 4.35 12.74 15.44
C MET A 150 5.74 13.37 15.52
N LYS A 151 5.83 14.70 15.62
CA LYS A 151 7.09 15.41 15.84
C LYS A 151 7.73 15.05 17.16
N GLU A 152 6.99 15.17 18.26
CA GLU A 152 7.50 14.82 19.60
C GLU A 152 7.93 13.36 19.67
N PHE A 153 7.12 12.45 19.12
CA PHE A 153 7.44 11.04 19.05
C PHE A 153 8.72 10.81 18.27
N VAL A 154 8.84 11.31 17.03
CA VAL A 154 10.07 11.08 16.25
C VAL A 154 11.30 11.73 16.88
N GLN A 155 11.16 12.90 17.50
CA GLN A 155 12.26 13.53 18.25
C GLN A 155 12.66 12.73 19.50
N SER A 156 11.73 11.99 20.10
CA SER A 156 12.03 11.07 21.20
C SER A 156 12.75 9.79 20.75
N LEU A 157 12.71 9.48 19.44
CA LEU A 157 13.46 8.36 18.89
C LEU A 157 14.92 8.79 18.67
N ASN A 158 15.87 7.94 19.06
CA ASN A 158 17.29 8.10 18.72
C ASN A 158 17.58 7.75 17.25
N SER A 159 16.68 8.14 16.34
CA SER A 159 16.82 7.90 14.90
C SER A 159 17.80 8.91 14.31
N PRO A 160 18.77 8.48 13.48
CA PRO A 160 19.63 9.40 12.74
C PRO A 160 18.87 10.13 11.62
N ARG A 161 17.66 9.68 11.26
CA ARG A 161 16.85 10.28 10.19
C ARG A 161 15.92 11.37 10.70
N SER A 162 15.89 12.49 9.99
CA SER A 162 14.95 13.58 10.23
C SER A 162 13.56 13.26 9.69
N LEU A 163 12.53 13.97 10.19
CA LEU A 163 11.17 13.87 9.67
C LEU A 163 11.04 14.28 8.19
N SER A 164 11.92 15.14 7.69
CA SER A 164 11.92 15.56 6.27
C SER A 164 12.35 14.44 5.32
N GLU A 165 12.96 13.35 5.83
CA GLU A 165 13.32 12.17 5.04
C GLU A 165 12.19 11.13 4.96
N VAL A 166 11.05 11.38 5.62
CA VAL A 166 9.90 10.47 5.65
C VAL A 166 9.12 10.58 4.35
N GLN A 167 9.30 9.60 3.45
CA GLN A 167 8.57 9.54 2.18
C GLN A 167 7.57 8.38 2.16
N TYR A 168 6.28 8.69 2.00
CA TYR A 168 5.21 7.70 1.90
C TYR A 168 5.01 7.16 0.47
N VAL A 169 5.38 7.95 -0.54
CA VAL A 169 5.17 7.64 -1.96
C VAL A 169 6.53 7.42 -2.64
N TYR A 170 6.90 6.15 -2.86
CA TYR A 170 8.27 5.80 -3.31
C TYR A 170 8.44 5.76 -4.84
N LYS A 171 8.00 4.68 -5.50
CA LYS A 171 8.21 4.46 -6.95
C LYS A 171 6.95 4.12 -7.73
N GLY A 172 5.88 3.72 -7.05
CA GLY A 172 4.57 3.52 -7.66
C GLY A 172 4.54 2.55 -8.84
N ASN A 173 5.50 1.62 -9.00
CA ASN A 173 5.58 0.70 -10.13
C ASN A 173 5.49 -0.76 -9.67
N ALA A 174 5.03 -1.64 -10.56
CA ALA A 174 5.10 -3.09 -10.39
C ALA A 174 6.43 -3.64 -10.96
N GLY A 175 6.91 -4.77 -10.44
CA GLY A 175 8.13 -5.45 -10.89
C GLY A 175 9.43 -4.88 -10.35
N SER A 176 9.39 -3.95 -9.38
CA SER A 176 10.61 -3.35 -8.82
C SER A 176 11.41 -4.32 -7.95
N TRP A 177 10.77 -5.40 -7.49
CA TRP A 177 11.38 -6.44 -6.66
C TRP A 177 12.61 -7.10 -7.28
N LYS A 178 12.71 -7.16 -8.61
CA LYS A 178 13.84 -7.77 -9.35
C LYS A 178 15.20 -7.13 -9.05
N LYS A 179 15.21 -5.91 -8.50
CA LYS A 179 16.43 -5.19 -8.12
C LYS A 179 16.87 -5.44 -6.66
N TYR A 180 16.03 -6.12 -5.88
CA TYR A 180 16.22 -6.31 -4.44
C TYR A 180 16.43 -7.78 -4.09
N PHE A 181 15.65 -8.67 -4.70
CA PHE A 181 15.69 -10.09 -4.40
C PHE A 181 16.95 -10.73 -4.97
N SER A 182 17.65 -11.51 -4.16
CA SER A 182 18.56 -12.54 -4.65
C SER A 182 17.81 -13.68 -5.33
N VAL A 183 18.51 -14.52 -6.09
CA VAL A 183 17.92 -15.73 -6.69
C VAL A 183 17.33 -16.64 -5.61
N GLU A 184 18.05 -16.85 -4.52
CA GLU A 184 17.61 -17.69 -3.39
C GLU A 184 16.36 -17.12 -2.71
N GLN A 185 16.32 -15.82 -2.43
CA GLN A 185 15.14 -15.17 -1.84
C GLN A 185 13.91 -15.29 -2.77
N ASN A 186 14.13 -15.14 -4.07
CA ASN A 186 13.08 -15.30 -5.07
C ASN A 186 12.51 -16.72 -5.05
N GLU A 187 13.37 -17.73 -5.04
CA GLU A 187 12.98 -19.15 -4.96
C GLU A 187 12.24 -19.48 -3.67
N ARG A 188 12.72 -19.01 -2.52
CA ARG A 188 12.07 -19.22 -1.22
C ARG A 188 10.66 -18.63 -1.18
N LEU A 189 10.50 -17.37 -1.62
CA LEU A 189 9.17 -16.74 -1.65
C LEU A 189 8.27 -17.40 -2.69
N ASN A 190 8.80 -17.79 -3.86
CA ASN A 190 8.06 -18.55 -4.87
C ASN A 190 7.53 -19.88 -4.30
N LYS A 191 8.38 -20.63 -3.59
CA LYS A 191 7.98 -21.89 -2.93
C LYS A 191 6.84 -21.65 -1.94
N LYS A 192 6.98 -20.67 -1.04
CA LYS A 192 5.94 -20.32 -0.08
C LYS A 192 4.63 -19.88 -0.77
N PHE A 193 4.72 -19.08 -1.83
CA PHE A 193 3.56 -18.64 -2.61
C PHE A 193 2.82 -19.83 -3.25
N LEU A 194 3.54 -20.74 -3.90
CA LEU A 194 2.98 -21.94 -4.53
C LEU A 194 2.30 -22.86 -3.50
N GLU A 195 2.92 -23.04 -2.33
CA GLU A 195 2.39 -23.86 -1.25
C GLU A 195 1.13 -23.22 -0.64
N LYS A 196 1.18 -21.95 -0.25
CA LYS A 196 0.07 -21.25 0.42
C LYS A 196 -1.11 -21.00 -0.51
N MET A 197 -0.88 -20.66 -1.78
CA MET A 197 -1.95 -20.34 -2.74
C MET A 197 -2.49 -21.56 -3.50
N LYS A 198 -2.04 -22.77 -3.16
CA LYS A 198 -2.46 -24.00 -3.83
C LYS A 198 -3.99 -24.13 -3.84
N GLY A 199 -4.54 -24.40 -5.03
CA GLY A 199 -6.00 -24.55 -5.21
C GLY A 199 -6.77 -23.24 -5.34
N THR A 200 -6.09 -22.09 -5.38
CA THR A 200 -6.71 -20.78 -5.60
C THR A 200 -6.39 -20.23 -6.99
N GLU A 201 -7.25 -19.35 -7.50
CA GLU A 201 -7.01 -18.58 -8.74
C GLU A 201 -5.85 -17.57 -8.59
N VAL A 202 -5.36 -17.32 -7.37
CA VAL A 202 -4.29 -16.34 -7.08
C VAL A 202 -3.00 -16.71 -7.81
N LEU A 203 -2.74 -18.00 -8.01
CA LEU A 203 -1.58 -18.49 -8.77
C LEU A 203 -1.53 -17.96 -10.21
N GLN A 204 -2.68 -17.61 -10.79
CA GLN A 204 -2.76 -17.05 -12.15
C GLN A 204 -2.57 -15.53 -12.15
N TRP A 205 -2.75 -14.86 -11.01
CA TRP A 205 -2.64 -13.40 -10.91
C TRP A 205 -1.18 -12.96 -10.91
N TYR A 206 -0.31 -13.76 -10.30
CA TYR A 206 1.11 -13.47 -10.14
C TYR A 206 1.92 -14.67 -10.65
N PRO A 207 2.19 -14.72 -11.98
CA PRO A 207 3.01 -15.78 -12.54
C PRO A 207 4.36 -15.87 -11.85
N VAL A 208 4.74 -17.09 -11.51
CA VAL A 208 6.04 -17.39 -10.93
C VAL A 208 7.08 -17.31 -12.04
N GLU A 209 7.98 -16.34 -11.91
CA GLU A 209 9.22 -16.23 -12.68
C GLU A 209 10.36 -16.98 -11.98
#